data_AF-A0A673U906-F1
#
_entry.id   AF-A0A673U906-F1
#
_cell.length_a   1.000
_cell.length_b   1.000
_cell.length_c   1.000
_cell.angle_alpha   90.00
_cell.angle_beta   90.00
_cell.angle_gamma   90.00
#
_symmetry.space_group_name_H-M   'P 1'
#
loop_
_entity.id
_entity.type
_entity.pdbx_description
1 polymer ?
#
loop_
_entity_poly.entity_id
_entity_poly.type
_entity_poly.pdbx_seq_one_letter_code
_entity_poly.pdbx_strand_id
1 'polypeptide(L)'
;MAHPLEDRSESQLGTKKMDHMSPRLRAFLSEPIGEKDVAWVDGISRELAINLVTKGFNKAYILLGQFLLMHKNEAEFQKWLICCCGATEYEAQESSNCLKEWCSCFLMNPSETDLSPACSKDLRPARPAS
;
A
#
# COMPACT_ATOMS: atom_id res chain seq x y z
N MET A 1 6.33 -29.94 -49.94
CA MET A 1 6.41 -30.14 -48.48
C MET A 1 7.58 -29.32 -47.96
N ALA A 2 7.29 -28.23 -47.25
CA ALA A 2 8.18 -27.57 -46.29
C ALA A 2 7.36 -26.47 -45.56
N HIS A 3 6.81 -26.81 -44.40
CA HIS A 3 6.76 -25.88 -43.27
C HIS A 3 8.05 -26.15 -42.48
N PRO A 4 8.68 -25.14 -41.83
CA PRO A 4 8.32 -24.89 -40.43
C PRO A 4 8.38 -23.43 -39.92
N LEU A 5 7.42 -23.15 -39.03
CA LEU A 5 7.52 -22.48 -37.73
C LEU A 5 7.62 -20.95 -37.65
N GLU A 6 6.47 -20.38 -37.29
CA GLU A 6 6.26 -19.06 -36.70
C GLU A 6 6.86 -18.95 -35.28
N ASP A 7 7.37 -17.74 -35.03
CA ASP A 7 7.23 -16.91 -33.83
C ASP A 7 7.70 -17.45 -32.46
N ARG A 8 8.70 -16.75 -31.90
CA ARG A 8 8.67 -16.38 -30.47
C ARG A 8 9.43 -15.09 -30.23
N SER A 9 8.72 -13.99 -30.41
CA SER A 9 9.03 -12.66 -29.88
C SER A 9 9.41 -12.70 -28.39
N GLU A 10 10.70 -12.49 -28.09
CA GLU A 10 11.18 -12.04 -26.79
C GLU A 10 10.91 -10.53 -26.66
N SER A 11 10.07 -10.12 -25.70
CA SER A 11 10.15 -8.84 -24.96
C SER A 11 8.79 -8.44 -24.35
N GLN A 12 8.39 -9.11 -23.27
CA GLN A 12 7.33 -8.61 -22.39
C GLN A 12 7.72 -8.88 -20.93
N LEU A 13 8.74 -8.16 -20.42
CA LEU A 13 9.02 -8.07 -18.98
C LEU A 13 8.68 -6.67 -18.41
N GLY A 14 7.96 -5.84 -19.16
CA GLY A 14 7.86 -4.41 -18.89
C GLY A 14 6.53 -3.87 -18.36
N THR A 15 5.56 -4.69 -17.93
CA THR A 15 4.21 -4.14 -17.58
C THR A 15 3.44 -4.82 -16.44
N LYS A 16 4.02 -5.75 -15.66
CA LYS A 16 3.21 -6.56 -14.73
C LYS A 16 2.87 -5.95 -13.36
N LYS A 17 3.29 -4.71 -13.05
CA LYS A 17 3.12 -4.14 -11.70
C LYS A 17 1.87 -3.25 -11.53
N MET A 18 1.13 -2.98 -12.60
CA MET A 18 -0.01 -2.06 -12.56
C MET A 18 -1.39 -2.75 -12.43
N ASP A 19 -1.46 -4.07 -12.64
CA ASP A 19 -2.71 -4.84 -12.59
C ASP A 19 -3.02 -5.49 -11.22
N HIS A 20 -2.17 -5.30 -10.20
CA HIS A 20 -2.26 -6.02 -8.91
C HIS A 20 -2.44 -5.08 -7.70
N MET A 21 -3.10 -3.92 -7.86
CA MET A 21 -3.46 -3.07 -6.72
C MET A 21 -4.96 -3.12 -6.46
N SER A 22 -5.35 -3.45 -5.23
CA SER A 22 -6.75 -3.47 -4.83
C SER A 22 -7.39 -2.08 -5.00
N PRO A 23 -8.71 -2.00 -5.23
CA PRO A 23 -9.40 -0.71 -5.29
C PRO A 23 -9.21 0.14 -4.02
N ARG A 24 -9.13 -0.51 -2.85
CA ARG A 24 -8.94 0.16 -1.57
C ARG A 24 -7.53 0.70 -1.43
N LEU A 25 -6.52 -0.07 -1.84
CA LEU A 25 -5.13 0.40 -1.89
C LEU A 25 -5.00 1.63 -2.79
N ARG A 26 -5.60 1.60 -3.98
CA ARG A 26 -5.60 2.75 -4.89
C ARG A 26 -6.23 4.00 -4.28
N ALA A 27 -7.37 3.85 -3.60
CA ALA A 27 -8.03 4.96 -2.91
C ALA A 27 -7.21 5.49 -1.72
N PHE A 28 -6.49 4.62 -1.03
CA PHE A 28 -5.62 5.02 0.08
C PHE A 28 -4.40 5.82 -0.39
N LEU A 29 -3.87 5.50 -1.58
CA LEU A 29 -2.69 6.16 -2.16
C LEU A 29 -3.00 7.43 -2.98
N SER A 30 -4.27 7.75 -3.26
CA SER A 30 -4.61 8.93 -4.08
C SER A 30 -4.34 10.26 -3.39
N GLU A 31 -4.17 10.26 -2.07
CA GLU A 31 -3.92 11.45 -1.27
C GLU A 31 -3.08 11.10 -0.02
N PRO A 32 -2.40 12.08 0.60
CA PRO A 32 -1.72 11.86 1.88
C PRO A 32 -2.66 11.25 2.94
N ILE A 33 -2.08 10.51 3.89
CA ILE A 33 -2.83 9.72 4.88
C ILE A 33 -3.85 10.55 5.68
N GLY A 34 -3.53 11.81 5.99
CA GLY A 34 -4.44 12.76 6.65
C GLY A 34 -5.07 12.18 7.93
N GLU A 35 -6.36 12.46 8.15
CA GLU A 35 -7.14 12.01 9.31
C GLU A 35 -7.99 10.76 9.03
N LYS A 36 -7.60 9.94 8.03
CA LYS A 36 -8.33 8.72 7.65
C LYS A 36 -8.43 7.77 8.84
N ASP A 37 -9.60 7.17 9.03
CA ASP A 37 -9.79 6.13 10.04
C ASP A 37 -9.00 4.88 9.69
N VAL A 38 -8.62 4.09 10.69
CA VAL A 38 -7.83 2.87 10.49
C VAL A 38 -8.48 1.89 9.50
N ALA A 39 -9.81 1.86 9.43
CA ALA A 39 -10.57 1.02 8.49
C ALA A 39 -10.34 1.34 7.00
N TRP A 40 -9.74 2.50 6.68
CA TRP A 40 -9.37 2.86 5.31
C TRP A 40 -8.09 2.18 4.82
N VAL A 41 -7.27 1.66 5.73
CA VAL A 41 -6.07 0.90 5.35
C VAL A 41 -6.51 -0.39 4.67
N ASP A 42 -5.87 -0.72 3.56
CA ASP A 42 -6.18 -1.96 2.85
C ASP A 42 -5.86 -3.19 3.69
N GLY A 43 -6.62 -4.27 3.50
CA GLY A 43 -6.50 -5.46 4.35
C GLY A 43 -7.13 -5.35 5.75
N ILE A 44 -7.65 -4.19 6.17
CA ILE A 44 -8.32 -4.07 7.47
C ILE A 44 -9.82 -4.39 7.35
N SER A 45 -10.22 -5.53 7.93
CA SER A 45 -11.63 -5.88 8.08
C SER A 45 -12.31 -5.06 9.18
N ARG A 46 -13.65 -5.15 9.24
CA ARG A 46 -14.43 -4.49 10.31
C ARG A 46 -14.06 -5.02 11.71
N GLU A 47 -13.83 -6.32 11.82
CA GLU A 47 -13.47 -6.95 13.10
C GLU A 47 -12.09 -6.50 13.57
N LEU A 48 -11.10 -6.54 12.66
CA LEU A 48 -9.76 -6.04 12.96
C LEU A 48 -9.77 -4.54 13.30
N ALA A 49 -10.57 -3.72 12.60
CA ALA A 49 -10.72 -2.31 12.91
C ALA A 49 -11.24 -2.07 14.34
N ILE A 50 -12.21 -2.88 14.82
CA ILE A 50 -12.72 -2.79 16.19
C ILE A 50 -11.61 -3.11 17.20
N ASN A 51 -10.83 -4.15 16.95
CA ASN A 51 -9.71 -4.54 17.82
C ASN A 51 -8.64 -3.43 17.88
N LEU A 52 -8.30 -2.86 16.73
CA LEU A 52 -7.34 -1.76 16.61
C LEU A 52 -7.81 -0.50 17.36
N VAL A 53 -9.06 -0.08 17.16
CA VAL A 53 -9.66 1.06 17.87
C VAL A 53 -9.64 0.83 19.38
N THR A 54 -9.99 -0.37 19.84
CA THR A 54 -9.96 -0.73 21.28
C THR A 54 -8.56 -0.61 21.88
N LYS A 55 -7.52 -0.75 21.05
CA LYS A 55 -6.11 -0.60 21.43
C LYS A 55 -5.54 0.80 21.20
N GLY A 56 -6.36 1.75 20.76
CA GLY A 56 -5.94 3.14 20.52
C GLY A 56 -5.47 3.43 19.08
N PHE A 57 -5.58 2.48 18.15
CA PHE A 57 -5.25 2.66 16.73
C PHE A 57 -6.50 3.07 15.94
N ASN A 58 -7.13 4.18 16.30
CA ASN A 58 -8.36 4.63 15.63
C ASN A 58 -8.10 5.31 14.27
N LYS A 59 -6.90 5.87 14.07
CA LYS A 59 -6.51 6.55 12.82
C LYS A 59 -5.42 5.80 12.07
N ALA A 60 -5.45 5.89 10.74
CA ALA A 60 -4.49 5.25 9.86
C ALA A 60 -3.05 5.72 10.13
N TYR A 61 -2.84 7.01 10.45
CA TYR A 61 -1.51 7.52 10.79
C TYR A 61 -0.93 6.94 12.09
N ILE A 62 -1.77 6.52 13.04
CA ILE A 62 -1.31 5.88 14.28
C ILE A 62 -0.78 4.48 13.97
N LEU A 63 -1.51 3.73 13.13
CA LEU A 63 -1.06 2.42 12.66
C LEU A 63 0.20 2.52 11.79
N LEU A 64 0.27 3.53 10.92
CA LEU A 64 1.48 3.86 10.18
C LEU A 64 2.64 4.18 11.13
N GLY A 65 2.41 4.95 12.19
CA GLY A 65 3.42 5.25 13.21
C GLY A 65 4.01 3.97 13.82
N GLN A 66 3.16 2.99 14.12
CA GLN A 66 3.61 1.68 14.60
C GLN A 66 4.46 0.93 13.55
N PHE A 67 4.05 0.95 12.29
CA PHE A 67 4.83 0.37 11.19
C PHE A 67 6.20 1.04 11.04
N LEU A 68 6.28 2.36 11.23
CA LEU A 68 7.53 3.12 11.20
C LEU A 68 8.43 2.82 12.40
N LEU A 69 7.88 2.63 13.60
CA LEU A 69 8.63 2.20 14.79
C LEU A 69 9.29 0.83 14.59
N MET A 70 8.67 -0.03 13.77
CA MET A 70 9.22 -1.32 13.34
C MET A 70 10.13 -1.20 12.11
N HIS A 71 10.62 0.00 11.82
CA HIS A 71 11.54 0.30 10.71
C HIS A 71 11.00 -0.15 9.34
N LYS A 72 9.68 -0.13 9.15
CA LYS A 72 8.99 -0.62 7.95
C LYS A 72 9.24 -2.11 7.66
N ASN A 73 9.63 -2.89 8.68
CA ASN A 73 9.81 -4.33 8.57
C ASN A 73 8.45 -5.02 8.51
N GLU A 74 8.08 -5.50 7.32
CA GLU A 74 6.79 -6.16 7.08
C GLU A 74 6.60 -7.39 7.96
N ALA A 75 7.61 -8.25 8.10
CA ALA A 75 7.49 -9.48 8.87
C ALA A 75 7.29 -9.21 10.37
N GLU A 76 7.98 -8.21 10.92
CA GLU A 76 7.83 -7.79 12.31
C GLU A 76 6.45 -7.17 12.57
N PHE A 77 6.02 -6.29 11.66
CA PHE A 77 4.70 -5.67 11.74
C PHE A 77 3.56 -6.68 11.60
N GLN A 78 3.65 -7.61 10.64
CA GLN A 78 2.65 -8.65 10.45
C GLN A 78 2.52 -9.51 11.70
N LYS A 79 3.65 -9.96 12.27
CA LYS A 79 3.67 -10.73 13.51
C LYS A 79 3.03 -9.95 14.66
N TRP A 80 3.35 -8.66 14.80
CA TRP A 80 2.73 -7.80 15.81
C TRP A 80 1.23 -7.66 15.59
N LEU A 81 0.78 -7.43 14.36
CA LEU A 81 -0.64 -7.24 14.06
C LEU A 81 -1.45 -8.50 14.36
N ILE A 82 -0.91 -9.68 14.04
CA ILE A 82 -1.52 -10.97 14.36
C ILE A 82 -1.54 -11.19 15.88
N CYS A 83 -0.38 -11.15 16.54
CA CYS A 83 -0.27 -11.52 17.96
C CYS A 83 -0.93 -10.50 18.90
N CYS A 84 -0.87 -9.22 18.56
CA CYS A 84 -1.36 -8.15 19.44
C CYS A 84 -2.75 -7.69 19.04
N CYS A 85 -3.09 -7.62 17.74
CA CYS A 85 -4.36 -7.03 17.29
C CYS A 85 -5.39 -8.06 16.79
N GLY A 86 -5.01 -9.34 16.69
CA GLY A 86 -5.90 -10.42 16.28
C GLY A 86 -6.18 -10.44 14.78
N ALA A 87 -5.27 -9.92 13.96
CA ALA A 87 -5.37 -10.03 12.51
C ALA A 87 -5.15 -11.48 12.05
N THR A 88 -5.78 -11.85 10.95
CA THR A 88 -5.40 -13.03 10.16
C THR A 88 -4.10 -12.77 9.38
N GLU A 89 -3.46 -13.83 8.91
CA GLU A 89 -2.26 -13.73 8.07
C GLU A 89 -2.51 -12.90 6.81
N TYR A 90 -3.68 -13.06 6.18
CA TYR A 90 -4.06 -12.30 4.99
C TYR A 90 -4.19 -10.80 5.29
N GLU A 91 -4.92 -10.42 6.34
CA GLU A 91 -5.08 -9.02 6.73
C GLU A 91 -3.74 -8.38 7.09
N ALA A 92 -2.87 -9.12 7.77
CA ALA A 92 -1.53 -8.66 8.11
C ALA A 92 -0.69 -8.39 6.86
N GLN A 93 -0.71 -9.29 5.88
CA GLN A 93 0.04 -9.14 4.64
C GLN A 93 -0.46 -7.97 3.78
N GLU A 94 -1.77 -7.82 3.64
CA GLU A 94 -2.36 -6.75 2.84
C GLU A 94 -2.17 -5.37 3.48
N SER A 95 -2.34 -5.28 4.81
CA SER A 95 -2.12 -4.03 5.53
C SER A 95 -0.65 -3.61 5.58
N SER A 96 0.29 -4.55 5.72
CA SER A 96 1.72 -4.22 5.65
C SER A 96 2.10 -3.72 4.25
N ASN A 97 1.61 -4.38 3.20
CA ASN A 97 1.83 -3.97 1.82
C ASN A 97 1.25 -2.56 1.57
N CYS A 98 0.04 -2.29 2.05
CA CYS A 98 -0.59 -0.98 1.94
C CYS A 98 0.25 0.14 2.56
N LEU A 99 0.71 -0.05 3.80
CA LEU A 99 1.52 0.94 4.51
C LEU A 99 2.91 1.12 3.88
N LYS A 100 3.49 0.04 3.34
CA LYS A 100 4.77 0.09 2.61
C LYS A 100 4.66 0.88 1.32
N GLU A 101 3.66 0.61 0.49
CA GLU A 101 3.41 1.36 -0.74
C GLU A 101 3.14 2.84 -0.43
N TRP A 102 2.38 3.13 0.64
CA TRP A 102 2.18 4.50 1.10
C TRP A 102 3.50 5.18 1.48
N CYS A 103 4.38 4.48 2.22
CA CYS A 103 5.72 5.00 2.55
C CYS A 103 6.56 5.29 1.29
N SER A 104 6.49 4.42 0.28
CA SER A 104 7.21 4.61 -0.98
C SER A 104 6.69 5.83 -1.76
N CYS A 105 5.38 6.09 -1.72
CA CYS A 105 4.78 7.23 -2.41
C CYS A 105 5.03 8.57 -1.70
N PHE A 106 5.01 8.60 -0.36
CA PHE A 106 4.93 9.85 0.40
C PHE A 106 6.12 10.14 1.33
N LEU A 107 6.96 9.15 1.68
CA LEU A 107 8.07 9.33 2.63
C LEU A 107 9.48 9.15 2.03
N MET A 108 9.63 8.60 0.82
CA MET A 108 10.95 8.43 0.22
C MET A 108 11.40 9.69 -0.52
N ASN A 109 12.64 10.13 -0.25
CA ASN A 109 13.33 11.15 -1.03
C ASN A 109 13.75 10.55 -2.39
N PRO A 110 13.58 11.26 -3.51
CA PRO A 110 13.87 10.75 -4.86
C PRO A 110 15.36 10.50 -5.15
N SER A 111 16.26 10.62 -4.18
CA SER A 111 17.71 10.48 -4.39
C SER A 111 18.23 9.03 -4.34
N GLU A 112 17.41 8.04 -4.01
CA GLU A 112 17.88 6.64 -3.84
C GLU A 112 17.13 5.55 -4.61
N THR A 113 16.19 5.88 -5.50
CA THR A 113 15.50 4.82 -6.27
C THR A 113 15.36 5.15 -7.74
N ASP A 114 16.23 4.51 -8.53
CA ASP A 114 15.99 4.23 -9.94
C ASP A 114 14.65 3.47 -10.08
N LEU A 115 13.76 4.02 -10.91
CA LEU A 115 12.51 3.45 -11.42
C LEU A 115 11.38 3.09 -10.42
N SER A 116 10.49 4.06 -10.15
CA SER A 116 9.04 3.80 -10.21
C SER A 116 8.21 5.08 -10.38
N PRO A 117 7.45 5.26 -11.49
CA PRO A 117 6.60 6.44 -11.71
C PRO A 117 5.20 6.22 -11.11
N ALA A 118 5.09 6.08 -9.78
CA ALA A 118 3.80 5.81 -9.13
C ALA A 118 3.17 7.02 -8.43
N CYS A 119 3.90 8.11 -8.17
CA CYS A 119 3.37 9.25 -7.42
C CYS A 119 3.55 10.60 -8.16
N SER A 120 3.34 10.60 -9.46
CA SER A 120 3.30 11.84 -10.24
C SER A 120 2.18 11.80 -11.25
N LYS A 121 0.98 12.15 -10.78
CA LYS A 121 0.01 13.02 -11.44
C LYS A 121 -1.09 13.36 -10.42
N ASP A 122 -1.41 14.65 -10.34
CA ASP A 122 -2.61 15.21 -9.72
C ASP A 122 -2.65 15.53 -8.21
N LEU A 123 -1.55 16.08 -7.68
CA LEU A 123 -1.64 17.01 -6.54
C LEU A 123 -1.54 18.47 -7.02
N ARG A 124 -2.55 18.94 -7.75
CA ARG A 124 -2.79 20.39 -7.89
C ARG A 124 -4.06 20.74 -7.13
N PRO A 125 -4.04 21.69 -6.19
CA PRO A 125 -5.27 22.17 -5.57
C PRO A 125 -6.12 22.85 -6.64
N ALA A 126 -7.38 22.43 -6.75
CA ALA A 126 -8.38 23.12 -7.56
C ALA A 126 -8.47 24.57 -7.07
N ARG A 127 -8.08 25.52 -7.93
CA ARG A 127 -8.25 26.95 -7.69
C ARG A 127 -9.77 27.22 -7.60
N PRO A 128 -10.28 27.91 -6.57
CA PRO A 128 -11.68 28.28 -6.54
C PRO A 128 -11.97 29.29 -7.66
N ALA A 129 -12.99 29.00 -8.47
CA ALA A 129 -13.48 29.95 -9.46
C ALA A 129 -14.15 31.13 -8.73
N SER A 130 -13.77 32.33 -9.12
CA SER A 130 -14.35 33.61 -8.72
C SER A 130 -15.79 33.78 -9.21
#